data_AF-B0WIK5-F1
#
_entry.id   AF-B0WIK5-F1
#
_cell.length_a   1.000
_cell.length_b   1.000
_cell.length_c   1.000
_cell.angle_alpha   90.00
_cell.angle_beta   90.00
_cell.angle_gamma   90.00
#
_symmetry.space_group_name_H-M   'P 1'
#
loop_
_entity.id
_entity.type
_entity.pdbx_description
1 polymer ?
#
loop_
_entity_poly.entity_id
_entity_poly.type
_entity_poly.pdbx_seq_one_letter_code
_entity_poly.pdbx_strand_id
1 'polypeptide(L)'
;MNCRYTKGPWTECDAKSNTRSRTLSLKKGEQSCVQTRTIQKKCKKACRYDKGAWSECAPNGQMSRTDSLKSSSDATCQTSRVVNKNCNQGKSKDKQNKPAKAEKKEKACRYDKGAWSECAPNGQMSRTDSLKSSSDATCQTSRVVNKNCNQGKSKDKQNKPAKAEKKEKGIRKNRQ
;
A
#
# COMPACT_ATOMS: atom_id res chain seq x y z
N MET A 1 -7.12 39.44 27.59
CA MET A 1 -8.35 38.72 28.01
C MET A 1 -8.40 37.36 27.32
N ASN A 2 -8.33 36.22 28.01
CA ASN A 2 -8.52 34.92 27.35
C ASN A 2 -9.20 33.93 28.32
N CYS A 3 -10.45 33.59 28.04
CA CYS A 3 -11.24 32.69 28.88
C CYS A 3 -10.78 31.23 28.69
N ARG A 4 -10.31 30.58 29.75
CA ARG A 4 -9.85 29.19 29.75
C ARG A 4 -10.92 28.25 30.28
N TYR A 5 -11.17 27.15 29.56
CA TYR A 5 -12.23 26.19 29.89
C TYR A 5 -11.68 24.77 30.06
N THR A 6 -12.26 24.04 31.00
CA THR A 6 -12.12 22.59 31.11
C THR A 6 -13.10 21.90 30.18
N LYS A 7 -12.71 20.75 29.62
CA LYS A 7 -13.52 19.98 28.68
C LYS A 7 -14.05 18.75 29.41
N GLY A 8 -15.38 18.64 29.52
CA GLY A 8 -16.02 17.42 29.99
C GLY A 8 -15.93 16.28 28.97
N PRO A 9 -16.39 15.07 29.35
CA PRO A 9 -16.51 13.94 28.43
C PRO A 9 -17.51 14.26 27.31
N TRP A 10 -17.33 13.61 26.15
CA TRP A 10 -18.35 13.63 25.10
C TRP A 10 -19.52 12.75 25.51
N THR A 11 -20.74 13.21 25.27
CA THR A 11 -21.93 12.35 25.33
C THR A 11 -21.85 11.26 24.27
N GLU A 12 -22.71 10.27 24.42
CA GLU A 12 -23.02 9.34 23.34
C GLU A 12 -23.60 10.08 22.13
N CYS A 13 -23.59 9.40 20.99
CA CYS A 13 -24.16 9.94 19.77
C CYS A 13 -25.69 9.90 19.84
N ASP A 14 -26.33 11.05 19.69
CA ASP A 14 -27.77 11.10 19.46
C ASP A 14 -28.07 10.60 18.04
N ALA A 15 -28.82 9.50 17.96
CA ALA A 15 -29.19 8.84 16.70
C ALA A 15 -30.10 9.73 15.81
N LYS A 16 -30.88 10.64 16.40
CA LYS A 16 -31.80 11.51 15.63
C LYS A 16 -31.04 12.63 14.91
N SER A 17 -30.12 13.28 15.62
CA SER A 17 -29.37 14.43 15.08
C SER A 17 -27.98 14.06 14.51
N ASN A 18 -27.52 12.82 14.72
CA ASN A 18 -26.16 12.34 14.41
C ASN A 18 -25.09 13.28 14.99
N THR A 19 -25.31 13.71 16.22
CA THR A 19 -24.39 14.59 16.94
C THR A 19 -24.15 14.12 18.36
N ARG A 20 -22.99 14.50 18.90
CA ARG A 20 -22.65 14.37 20.31
C ARG A 20 -22.26 15.73 20.84
N SER A 21 -22.56 15.97 22.11
CA SER A 21 -22.26 17.23 22.78
C SER A 21 -21.26 17.00 23.92
N ARG A 22 -20.63 18.07 24.37
CA ARG A 22 -19.92 18.07 25.65
C ARG A 22 -20.01 19.44 26.29
N THR A 23 -19.93 19.44 27.61
CA THR A 23 -19.93 20.65 28.42
C THR A 23 -18.51 21.16 28.62
N LEU A 24 -18.33 22.47 28.48
CA LEU A 24 -17.11 23.19 28.82
C LEU A 24 -17.37 24.06 30.05
N SER A 25 -16.62 23.84 31.12
CA SER A 25 -16.75 24.62 32.37
C SER A 25 -15.61 25.62 32.50
N LEU A 26 -15.91 26.87 32.84
CA LEU A 26 -14.96 27.96 32.93
C LEU A 26 -13.95 27.67 34.07
N LYS A 27 -12.66 27.63 33.74
CA LYS A 27 -11.56 27.39 34.70
C LYS A 27 -10.93 28.70 35.18
N LYS A 28 -10.75 29.64 34.26
CA LYS A 28 -10.18 30.96 34.54
C LYS A 28 -10.70 31.96 33.50
N GLY A 29 -11.27 33.06 33.96
CA GLY A 29 -11.83 34.10 33.11
C GLY A 29 -12.37 35.25 33.96
N GLU A 30 -12.74 36.34 33.30
CA GLU A 30 -13.43 37.48 33.91
C GLU A 30 -14.93 37.19 34.03
N GLN A 31 -15.68 38.06 34.72
CA GLN A 31 -17.13 37.92 34.85
C GLN A 31 -17.87 38.02 33.50
N SER A 32 -17.22 38.56 32.47
CA SER A 32 -17.73 38.57 31.08
C SER A 32 -17.65 37.20 30.39
N CYS A 33 -16.88 36.24 30.92
CA CYS A 33 -16.78 34.90 30.37
C CYS A 33 -17.99 34.05 30.78
N VAL A 34 -18.63 33.39 29.81
CA VAL A 34 -19.74 32.46 30.09
C VAL A 34 -19.25 31.31 30.98
N GLN A 35 -19.94 31.05 32.09
CA GLN A 35 -19.56 30.05 33.09
C GLN A 35 -19.56 28.61 32.54
N THR A 36 -20.57 28.27 31.74
CA THR A 36 -20.74 26.95 31.15
C THR A 36 -21.19 27.08 29.71
N ARG A 37 -20.54 26.34 28.80
CA ARG A 37 -20.95 26.32 27.39
C ARG A 37 -20.90 24.93 26.79
N THR A 38 -21.89 24.61 25.98
CA THR A 38 -22.00 23.31 25.30
C THR A 38 -21.42 23.43 23.91
N ILE A 39 -20.60 22.46 23.51
CA ILE A 39 -20.18 22.33 22.11
C ILE A 39 -20.68 21.02 21.54
N GLN A 40 -21.06 21.05 20.27
CA GLN A 40 -21.60 19.90 19.55
C GLN A 40 -20.70 19.57 18.37
N LYS A 41 -20.58 18.28 18.07
CA LYS A 41 -19.90 17.79 16.87
C LYS A 41 -20.72 16.67 16.24
N LYS A 42 -20.68 16.59 14.91
CA LYS A 42 -21.21 15.43 14.18
C LYS A 42 -20.50 14.17 14.66
N CYS A 43 -21.25 13.09 14.87
CA CYS A 43 -20.65 11.81 15.15
C CYS A 43 -19.92 11.30 13.92
N LYS A 44 -18.83 10.55 14.13
CA LYS A 44 -18.30 9.73 13.04
C LYS A 44 -19.26 8.57 12.87
N LYS A 45 -19.93 8.48 11.71
CA LYS A 45 -20.64 7.26 11.28
C LYS A 45 -19.62 6.15 11.10
N ALA A 46 -19.31 5.45 12.17
CA ALA A 46 -18.43 4.32 12.15
C ALA A 46 -19.30 3.06 12.21
N CYS A 47 -19.78 2.59 11.06
CA CYS A 47 -20.31 1.23 10.98
C CYS A 47 -19.16 0.27 11.32
N ARG A 48 -19.21 -0.34 12.51
CA ARG A 48 -18.25 -1.35 12.94
C ARG A 48 -18.88 -2.71 12.70
N TYR A 49 -18.10 -3.62 12.14
CA TYR A 49 -18.60 -4.97 11.87
C TYR A 49 -17.68 -6.01 12.52
N ASP A 50 -18.27 -7.07 13.06
CA ASP A 50 -17.61 -8.32 13.39
C ASP A 50 -17.37 -9.12 12.11
N LYS A 51 -16.12 -9.53 11.89
CA LYS A 51 -15.73 -10.22 10.67
C LYS A 51 -16.10 -11.69 10.79
N GLY A 52 -16.90 -12.19 9.85
CA GLY A 52 -17.15 -13.61 9.72
C GLY A 52 -15.96 -14.37 9.15
N ALA A 53 -16.11 -15.69 9.09
CA ALA A 53 -15.17 -16.55 8.38
C ALA A 53 -15.23 -16.29 6.87
N TRP A 54 -14.07 -16.40 6.21
CA TRP A 54 -14.03 -16.42 4.76
C TRP A 54 -14.55 -17.75 4.22
N SER A 55 -15.32 -17.69 3.13
CA SER A 55 -15.75 -18.87 2.37
C SER A 55 -14.55 -19.59 1.77
N GLU A 56 -14.78 -20.82 1.31
CA GLU A 56 -13.83 -21.46 0.39
C GLU A 56 -13.67 -20.65 -0.90
N CYS A 57 -12.55 -20.87 -1.58
CA CYS A 57 -12.27 -20.24 -2.86
C CYS A 57 -13.15 -20.86 -3.94
N ALA A 58 -14.07 -20.07 -4.50
CA ALA A 58 -14.88 -20.54 -5.61
C ALA A 58 -14.02 -20.78 -6.87
N PRO A 59 -14.47 -21.62 -7.82
CA PRO A 59 -13.73 -21.92 -9.05
C PRO A 59 -13.37 -20.68 -9.90
N ASN A 60 -14.15 -19.60 -9.75
CA ASN A 60 -13.89 -18.31 -10.40
C ASN A 60 -12.77 -17.48 -9.71
N GLY A 61 -12.14 -18.02 -8.66
CA GLY A 61 -11.04 -17.36 -7.95
C GLY A 61 -11.48 -16.24 -6.99
N GLN A 62 -12.76 -16.23 -6.60
CA GLN A 62 -13.31 -15.32 -5.61
C GLN A 62 -13.69 -16.08 -4.33
N MET A 63 -13.54 -15.41 -3.20
CA MET A 63 -14.09 -15.84 -1.92
C MET A 63 -14.86 -14.68 -1.30
N SER A 64 -15.87 -14.97 -0.50
CA SER A 64 -16.68 -13.98 0.18
C SER A 64 -16.67 -14.23 1.69
N ARG A 65 -16.92 -13.19 2.47
CA ARG A 65 -17.28 -13.34 3.88
C ARG A 65 -18.42 -12.41 4.22
N THR A 66 -19.23 -12.80 5.18
CA THR A 66 -20.29 -11.96 5.73
C THR A 66 -19.80 -11.36 7.04
N ASP A 67 -19.78 -10.03 7.13
CA ASP A 67 -19.51 -9.31 8.37
C ASP A 67 -20.83 -8.83 8.99
N SER A 68 -21.00 -8.98 10.32
CA SER A 68 -22.21 -8.58 11.06
C SER A 68 -22.01 -7.26 11.80
N LEU A 69 -23.02 -6.40 11.86
CA LEU A 69 -22.92 -5.08 12.51
C LEU A 69 -22.75 -5.22 14.03
N LYS A 70 -21.80 -4.48 14.61
CA LYS A 70 -21.64 -4.41 16.08
C LYS A 70 -22.75 -3.59 16.69
N SER A 71 -23.21 -3.98 17.87
CA SER A 71 -24.16 -3.20 18.70
C SER A 71 -23.68 -1.77 18.99
N SER A 72 -22.36 -1.55 19.03
CA SER A 72 -21.76 -0.22 19.19
C SER A 72 -21.81 0.67 17.93
N SER A 73 -22.46 0.21 16.86
CA SER A 73 -22.54 0.92 15.59
C SER A 73 -23.83 1.71 15.48
N ASP A 74 -23.85 2.63 14.54
CA ASP A 74 -25.03 3.42 14.21
C ASP A 74 -26.16 2.52 13.66
N ALA A 75 -27.39 2.70 14.14
CA ALA A 75 -28.57 1.93 13.73
C ALA A 75 -28.97 2.15 12.26
N THR A 76 -28.43 3.20 11.62
CA THR A 76 -28.62 3.45 10.17
C THR A 76 -27.68 2.62 9.29
N CYS A 77 -26.73 1.89 9.87
CA CYS A 77 -25.85 0.99 9.15
C CYS A 77 -26.57 -0.31 8.76
N GLN A 78 -26.16 -0.94 7.64
CA GLN A 78 -26.64 -2.27 7.29
C GLN A 78 -26.27 -3.27 8.39
N THR A 79 -27.23 -4.12 8.76
CA THR A 79 -27.04 -5.14 9.83
C THR A 79 -26.01 -6.21 9.47
N SER A 80 -25.79 -6.43 8.17
CA SER A 80 -24.71 -7.26 7.65
C SER A 80 -24.19 -6.70 6.33
N ARG A 81 -22.95 -7.09 5.98
CA ARG A 81 -22.37 -6.80 4.66
C ARG A 81 -21.59 -8.00 4.15
N VAL A 82 -21.60 -8.19 2.83
CA VAL A 82 -20.77 -9.19 2.16
C VAL A 82 -19.52 -8.50 1.63
N VAL A 83 -18.35 -9.08 1.93
CA VAL A 83 -17.06 -8.61 1.44
C VAL A 83 -16.47 -9.69 0.54
N ASN A 84 -16.16 -9.33 -0.70
CA ASN A 84 -15.53 -10.22 -1.67
C ASN A 84 -14.03 -9.94 -1.73
N LYS A 85 -13.25 -11.00 -1.95
CA LYS A 85 -11.81 -10.93 -2.17
C LYS A 85 -11.41 -11.97 -3.19
N ASN A 86 -10.40 -11.67 -4.00
CA ASN A 86 -9.78 -12.68 -4.85
C ASN A 86 -8.93 -13.62 -3.99
N CYS A 87 -9.23 -14.91 -4.08
CA CYS A 87 -8.47 -16.00 -3.45
C CYS A 87 -7.45 -16.62 -4.40
N ASN A 88 -7.41 -16.18 -5.67
CA ASN A 88 -6.29 -16.42 -6.57
C ASN A 88 -5.03 -15.78 -5.99
N GLN A 89 -4.36 -16.49 -5.08
CA GLN A 89 -2.99 -16.23 -4.69
C GLN A 89 -2.12 -16.47 -5.92
N GLY A 90 -2.02 -15.45 -6.78
CA GLY A 90 -1.15 -15.44 -7.93
C GLY A 90 -1.35 -16.62 -8.89
N LYS A 91 -1.82 -16.28 -10.08
CA LYS A 91 -1.00 -16.61 -11.26
C LYS A 91 0.32 -15.83 -11.18
N SER A 92 1.09 -16.16 -10.16
CA SER A 92 2.53 -15.91 -9.99
C SER A 92 3.20 -17.26 -9.63
N LYS A 93 2.51 -18.37 -9.96
CA LYS A 93 3.05 -19.72 -10.01
C LYS A 93 3.40 -20.18 -11.43
N ASP A 94 3.60 -19.26 -12.38
CA ASP A 94 4.44 -19.50 -13.57
C ASP A 94 5.94 -19.49 -13.24
N LYS A 95 6.31 -19.96 -12.04
CA LYS A 95 7.71 -20.12 -11.63
C LYS A 95 8.00 -21.40 -10.85
N GLN A 96 7.11 -22.39 -10.88
CA GLN A 96 7.43 -23.73 -10.40
C GLN A 96 6.65 -24.82 -11.17
N ASN A 97 6.62 -24.72 -12.50
CA ASN A 97 6.67 -25.93 -13.32
C ASN A 97 7.31 -25.58 -14.67
N LYS A 98 8.59 -25.20 -14.62
CA LYS A 98 9.44 -25.38 -15.80
C LYS A 98 9.78 -26.86 -15.78
N PRO A 99 9.27 -27.71 -16.69
CA PRO A 99 9.87 -29.02 -16.87
C PRO A 99 11.37 -28.80 -17.08
N ALA A 100 12.19 -29.62 -16.43
CA ALA A 100 13.61 -29.67 -16.68
C ALA A 100 13.83 -30.11 -18.14
N LYS A 101 13.65 -29.19 -19.08
CA LYS A 101 14.09 -29.34 -20.45
C LYS A 101 15.49 -28.75 -20.50
N ALA A 102 16.43 -29.62 -20.16
CA ALA A 102 17.69 -29.63 -20.86
C ALA A 102 17.40 -29.53 -22.37
N GLU A 103 18.23 -28.75 -23.06
CA GLU A 103 18.31 -28.67 -24.52
C GLU A 103 17.14 -27.98 -25.24
N LYS A 104 17.21 -26.65 -25.27
CA LYS A 104 17.34 -25.88 -26.53
C LYS A 104 17.82 -24.47 -26.19
N LYS A 105 19.08 -24.18 -26.50
CA LYS A 105 19.60 -22.80 -26.59
C LYS A 105 18.98 -22.15 -27.82
N GLU A 106 17.72 -21.76 -27.74
CA GLU A 106 17.18 -20.78 -28.67
C GLU A 106 17.68 -19.41 -28.22
N LYS A 107 18.40 -18.73 -29.10
CA LYS A 107 19.07 -17.45 -28.84
C LYS A 107 18.03 -16.32 -28.73
N ALA A 108 17.27 -16.29 -27.64
CA ALA A 108 16.37 -15.18 -27.36
C ALA A 108 17.17 -13.87 -27.17
N CYS A 109 16.68 -12.76 -27.73
CA CYS A 109 17.32 -11.45 -27.58
C CYS A 109 17.38 -11.03 -26.11
N ARG A 110 18.58 -10.96 -25.54
CA ARG A 110 18.82 -10.49 -24.17
C ARG A 110 19.41 -9.09 -24.20
N TYR A 111 18.95 -8.22 -23.31
CA TYR A 111 19.39 -6.84 -23.26
C TYR A 111 19.89 -6.46 -21.86
N ASP A 112 20.92 -5.63 -21.79
CA ASP A 112 21.32 -4.87 -20.61
C ASP A 112 20.39 -3.68 -20.44
N LYS A 113 19.83 -3.56 -19.23
CA LYS A 113 18.81 -2.56 -18.94
C LYS A 113 19.46 -1.23 -18.60
N GLY A 114 19.12 -0.18 -19.34
CA GLY A 114 19.53 1.18 -19.01
C GLY A 114 18.78 1.76 -17.81
N ALA A 115 19.15 2.99 -17.45
CA ALA A 115 18.44 3.76 -16.44
C ALA A 115 17.07 4.21 -16.97
N TRP A 116 16.06 4.25 -16.09
CA TRP A 116 14.78 4.86 -16.40
C TRP A 116 14.90 6.37 -16.49
N SER A 117 14.24 6.97 -17.48
CA SER A 117 14.03 8.41 -17.53
C SER A 117 13.21 8.88 -16.34
N GLU A 118 13.25 10.18 -16.10
CA GLU A 118 12.27 10.82 -15.22
C GLU A 118 10.85 10.60 -15.76
N CYS A 119 9.87 10.67 -14.86
CA CYS A 119 8.48 10.50 -15.20
C CYS A 119 7.98 11.75 -15.95
N ALA A 120 7.68 11.62 -17.23
CA ALA A 120 7.16 12.71 -18.03
C ALA A 120 5.77 13.17 -17.51
N PRO A 121 5.34 14.41 -17.84
CA PRO A 121 4.06 14.95 -17.38
C PRO A 121 2.83 14.10 -17.76
N ASN A 122 2.94 13.32 -18.84
CA ASN A 122 1.90 12.38 -19.29
C ASN A 122 1.87 11.06 -18.48
N GLY A 123 2.64 10.95 -17.40
CA GLY A 123 2.70 9.75 -16.56
C GLY A 123 3.40 8.57 -17.25
N GLN A 124 4.31 8.83 -18.19
CA GLN A 124 5.13 7.80 -18.83
C GLN A 124 6.62 8.04 -18.58
N MET A 125 7.37 6.95 -18.45
CA MET A 125 8.83 6.96 -18.47
C MET A 125 9.33 5.94 -19.49
N SER A 126 10.51 6.19 -20.03
CA SER A 126 11.17 5.31 -20.98
C SER A 126 12.56 4.94 -20.49
N ARG A 127 13.07 3.81 -20.95
CA ARG A 127 14.49 3.47 -20.84
C ARG A 127 14.98 2.82 -22.11
N THR A 128 16.26 2.98 -22.39
CA THR A 128 16.91 2.31 -23.52
C THR A 128 17.70 1.12 -23.00
N ASP A 129 17.42 -0.07 -23.53
CA ASP A 129 18.15 -1.30 -23.24
C ASP A 129 19.09 -1.62 -24.43
N SER A 130 20.32 -2.08 -24.15
CA SER A 130 21.34 -2.44 -25.17
C SER A 130 21.48 -3.96 -25.31
N LEU A 131 21.69 -4.47 -26.52
CA LEU A 131 21.78 -5.91 -26.76
C LEU A 131 23.03 -6.53 -26.09
N LYS A 132 22.83 -7.66 -25.41
CA LYS A 132 23.93 -8.46 -24.87
C LYS A 132 24.65 -9.21 -25.97
N SER A 133 25.98 -9.30 -25.89
CA SER A 133 26.82 -10.11 -26.76
C SER A 133 26.42 -11.60 -26.80
N SER A 134 25.75 -12.11 -25.77
CA SER A 134 25.22 -13.48 -25.71
C SER A 134 23.94 -13.72 -26.53
N SER A 135 23.44 -12.70 -27.23
CA SER A 135 22.18 -12.73 -27.99
C SER A 135 22.41 -13.02 -29.46
N ASP A 136 21.34 -13.32 -30.19
CA ASP A 136 21.42 -13.46 -31.64
C ASP A 136 21.74 -12.12 -32.32
N ALA A 137 22.56 -12.15 -33.38
CA ALA A 137 22.94 -10.96 -34.14
C ALA A 137 21.78 -10.41 -34.99
N THR A 138 20.72 -11.21 -35.19
CA THR A 138 19.46 -10.79 -35.82
C THR A 138 18.60 -9.89 -34.92
N CYS A 139 18.94 -9.79 -33.63
CA CYS A 139 18.24 -8.94 -32.68
C CYS A 139 18.61 -7.47 -32.87
N GLN A 140 17.66 -6.58 -32.61
CA GLN A 140 17.90 -5.14 -32.60
C GLN A 140 19.00 -4.80 -31.57
N THR A 141 19.96 -3.95 -31.96
CA THR A 141 21.11 -3.59 -31.11
C THR A 141 20.71 -2.78 -29.88
N SER A 142 19.58 -2.08 -29.94
CA SER A 142 18.98 -1.37 -28.82
C SER A 142 17.45 -1.41 -28.91
N ARG A 143 16.78 -1.25 -27.77
CA ARG A 143 15.31 -1.08 -27.74
C ARG A 143 14.90 -0.08 -26.69
N VAL A 144 13.82 0.65 -26.96
CA VAL A 144 13.19 1.55 -25.99
C VAL A 144 12.02 0.84 -25.33
N VAL A 145 11.98 0.89 -23.99
CA VAL A 145 10.90 0.30 -23.19
C VAL A 145 10.17 1.42 -22.48
N ASN A 146 8.87 1.56 -22.74
CA ASN A 146 7.99 2.53 -22.08
C ASN A 146 7.22 1.88 -20.92
N LYS A 147 6.99 2.63 -19.86
CA LYS A 147 6.19 2.20 -18.70
C LYS A 147 5.45 3.39 -18.09
N ASN A 148 4.26 3.15 -17.57
CA ASN A 148 3.53 4.14 -16.79
C ASN A 148 4.20 4.41 -15.43
N CYS A 149 4.16 5.67 -15.01
CA CYS A 149 4.69 6.15 -13.75
C CYS A 149 3.67 7.08 -13.08
N ASN A 150 3.60 7.03 -11.74
CA ASN A 150 2.73 7.90 -10.95
C ASN A 150 3.61 8.92 -10.23
N GLN A 151 3.36 10.21 -10.44
CA GLN A 151 4.09 11.30 -9.75
C GLN A 151 3.72 11.42 -8.25
N GLY A 152 2.90 10.51 -7.73
CA GLY A 152 2.53 10.43 -6.32
C GLY A 152 3.39 9.43 -5.53
N LYS A 153 4.30 9.96 -4.71
CA LYS A 153 5.09 9.29 -3.66
C LYS A 153 6.12 8.26 -4.15
N SER A 154 7.31 8.78 -4.46
CA SER A 154 8.57 8.02 -4.36
C SER A 154 8.63 7.33 -2.99
N LYS A 155 8.72 6.00 -2.98
CA LYS A 155 9.46 5.33 -1.91
C LYS A 155 10.91 5.43 -2.34
N ASP A 156 11.68 6.26 -1.65
CA ASP A 156 13.13 6.27 -1.73
C ASP A 156 13.64 4.87 -1.39
N LYS A 157 13.82 4.05 -2.42
CA LYS A 157 14.79 2.96 -2.37
C LYS A 157 16.12 3.62 -2.65
N GLN A 158 16.75 4.12 -1.59
CA GLN A 158 18.15 4.50 -1.62
C GLN A 158 18.94 3.37 -2.26
N ASN A 159 19.53 3.72 -3.38
CA ASN A 159 20.39 2.91 -4.20
C ASN A 159 21.56 2.49 -3.31
N LYS A 160 21.67 1.20 -2.98
CA LYS A 160 22.85 0.66 -2.31
C LYS A 160 24.02 0.80 -3.29
N PRO A 161 25.08 1.56 -2.97
CA PRO A 161 26.19 1.74 -3.90
C PRO A 161 26.85 0.38 -4.19
N ALA A 162 27.25 0.22 -5.45
CA ALA A 162 27.99 -0.92 -5.95
C ALA A 162 29.21 -1.17 -5.06
N LYS A 163 29.35 -2.40 -4.55
CA LYS A 163 30.59 -2.82 -3.89
C LYS A 163 31.70 -2.85 -4.93
N ALA A 164 32.53 -1.80 -4.90
CA ALA A 164 33.86 -1.82 -5.46
C ALA A 164 34.69 -2.90 -4.75
N GLU A 165 35.26 -3.77 -5.57
CA GLU A 165 36.65 -4.21 -5.53
C GLU A 165 37.32 -4.46 -4.17
N LYS A 166 37.51 -5.75 -3.84
CA LYS A 166 38.74 -6.24 -3.21
C LYS A 166 39.06 -7.63 -3.77
N LYS A 167 39.91 -7.67 -4.79
CA LYS A 167 40.72 -8.85 -5.11
C LYS A 167 41.89 -8.85 -4.14
N GLU A 168 41.76 -9.54 -3.01
CA GLU A 168 42.93 -10.00 -2.26
C GLU A 168 43.14 -11.47 -2.63
N LYS A 169 44.11 -11.72 -3.52
CA LYS A 169 44.58 -13.07 -3.82
C LYS A 169 45.39 -13.55 -2.62
N GLY A 170 44.78 -14.42 -1.82
CA GLY A 170 45.54 -15.28 -0.91
C GLY A 170 46.38 -16.28 -1.72
N ILE A 171 47.70 -16.21 -1.58
CA ILE A 171 48.59 -17.34 -1.84
C ILE A 171 49.14 -17.78 -0.49
N ARG A 172 48.61 -18.90 0.00
CA ARG A 172 49.27 -19.75 0.99
C ARG A 172 50.30 -20.62 0.29
N LYS A 173 51.49 -20.77 0.90
CA LYS A 173 52.48 -21.87 0.88
C LYS A 173 53.82 -21.26 1.29
N ASN A 174 54.72 -21.83 2.09
CA ASN A 174 54.85 -23.09 2.82
C ASN A 174 56.03 -22.80 3.79
N ARG A 175 55.97 -23.16 5.09
CA ARG A 175 56.69 -24.29 5.66
C ARG A 175 58.13 -24.47 5.13
N GLN A 176 59.12 -23.91 5.84
CA GLN A 176 60.21 -24.62 6.54
C GLN A 176 61.03 -23.63 7.35
#